data_AF-A0A534HAM0-F1
#
_entry.id   AF-A0A534HAM0-F1
#
_cell.length_a   1.000
_cell.length_b   1.000
_cell.length_c   1.000
_cell.angle_alpha   90.00
_cell.angle_beta   90.00
_cell.angle_gamma   90.00
#
_symmetry.space_group_name_H-M   'P 1'
#
loop_
_entity.id
_entity.type
_entity.pdbx_description
1 polymer ?
#
loop_
_entity_poly.entity_id
_entity_poly.type
_entity_poly.pdbx_seq_one_letter_code
_entity_poly.pdbx_strand_id
1 'polypeptide(L)'
;MRPGGIAHYCAPYLGALCLLNPALGRAAETSAAQAVHPERWPRLKPALPRDPDLESRIEALLARMTSAHKVGQLIQADIDSITPDDLAHCPLGSALNGGNSSPHGDKLAPPGEWLALADRFYDASLGAGGSSGIPLLWGTDAVHGHNNIPGVTIFPHNIGPGATRDPALIRRIDEITALEVRVTGLDWAFSPSAAVARDARWGRTYESRRTHSGAPLCRGDGGRAAGRARRRRPSVVSPPRWRPPPPRQGRRSIPSRD
;
A
#
# COMPACT_ATOMS: atom_id res chain seq x y z
N MET A 1 -7.18 62.97 -10.32
CA MET A 1 -5.85 63.42 -9.88
C MET A 1 -5.32 62.43 -8.84
N ARG A 2 -4.13 61.86 -9.08
CA ARG A 2 -3.27 61.25 -8.04
C ARG A 2 -2.80 62.36 -7.05
N PRO A 3 -1.89 62.11 -6.08
CA PRO A 3 -1.87 61.18 -4.94
C PRO A 3 -1.39 61.90 -3.63
N GLY A 4 -1.19 61.15 -2.54
CA GLY A 4 -0.35 61.55 -1.37
C GLY A 4 -0.90 60.94 -0.08
N GLY A 5 -0.19 60.23 0.79
CA GLY A 5 1.24 60.13 1.05
C GLY A 5 1.50 60.40 2.54
N ILE A 6 2.51 59.74 3.12
CA ILE A 6 3.07 59.91 4.48
C ILE A 6 2.38 59.03 5.55
N ALA A 7 2.86 57.83 5.91
CA ALA A 7 4.17 57.45 6.46
C ALA A 7 4.45 58.09 7.84
N HIS A 8 4.03 57.44 8.93
CA HIS A 8 4.70 57.44 10.23
C HIS A 8 4.00 56.41 11.13
N TYR A 9 4.69 55.37 11.58
CA TYR A 9 4.82 54.99 12.99
C TYR A 9 5.68 53.71 13.12
N CYS A 10 6.91 53.95 13.60
CA CYS A 10 7.70 53.14 14.53
C CYS A 10 8.05 51.67 14.19
N ALA A 11 9.22 51.49 13.56
CA ALA A 11 10.27 50.63 14.10
C ALA A 11 11.15 51.51 15.02
N PRO A 12 11.55 51.08 16.23
CA PRO A 12 12.67 50.12 16.34
C PRO A 12 12.62 49.19 17.57
N TYR A 13 12.73 47.88 17.38
CA TYR A 13 13.26 46.95 18.39
C TYR A 13 13.97 45.81 17.67
N LEU A 14 15.15 46.10 17.13
CA LEU A 14 16.05 45.14 16.50
C LEU A 14 17.47 45.57 16.85
N GLY A 15 17.96 45.09 17.99
CA GLY A 15 19.34 45.35 18.40
C GLY A 15 19.55 45.27 19.90
N ALA A 16 19.59 44.05 20.44
CA ALA A 16 20.48 43.67 21.56
C ALA A 16 20.11 42.27 22.09
N LEU A 17 20.51 41.21 21.39
CA LEU A 17 20.72 39.89 22.01
C LEU A 17 21.68 39.02 21.17
N CYS A 18 22.85 39.57 20.83
CA CYS A 18 23.90 38.86 20.07
C CYS A 18 25.25 38.78 20.78
N LEU A 19 25.30 38.90 22.11
CA LEU A 19 26.55 38.76 22.87
C LEU A 19 26.32 37.88 24.09
N LEU A 20 26.45 36.55 23.92
CA LEU A 20 26.85 35.55 24.94
C LEU A 20 26.71 34.10 24.41
N ASN A 21 27.24 33.79 23.22
CA ASN A 21 27.55 32.40 22.90
C ASN A 21 28.68 32.26 21.87
N PRO A 22 29.95 32.20 22.29
CA PRO A 22 31.05 31.85 21.39
C PRO A 22 31.06 30.31 21.24
N ALA A 23 30.23 29.81 20.34
CA ALA A 23 30.37 28.46 19.78
C ALA A 23 29.83 28.44 18.34
N LEU A 24 30.38 29.34 17.52
CA LEU A 24 30.34 29.23 16.06
C LEU A 24 31.23 28.05 15.65
N GLY A 25 30.70 27.16 14.83
CA GLY A 25 31.53 26.33 13.97
C GLY A 25 31.54 24.83 14.27
N ARG A 26 30.41 24.21 14.59
CA ARG A 26 30.22 22.84 14.10
C ARG A 26 29.60 22.96 12.73
N ALA A 27 30.44 22.86 11.70
CA ALA A 27 29.95 22.58 10.36
C ALA A 27 28.93 21.46 10.50
N ALA A 28 27.70 21.69 10.04
CA ALA A 28 26.78 20.59 9.84
C ALA A 28 27.51 19.64 8.90
N GLU A 29 28.08 18.56 9.43
CA GLU A 29 28.56 17.45 8.63
C GLU A 29 27.40 17.12 7.72
N THR A 30 27.56 17.48 6.44
CA THR A 30 26.64 17.05 5.41
C THR A 30 26.80 15.55 5.45
N SER A 31 25.87 14.88 6.14
CA SER A 31 25.86 13.43 6.28
C SER A 31 26.03 12.90 4.87
N ALA A 32 27.22 12.33 4.60
CA ALA A 32 27.58 11.89 3.27
C ALA A 32 26.39 11.08 2.75
N ALA A 33 25.80 11.55 1.63
CA ALA A 33 24.67 10.87 1.02
C ALA A 33 25.06 9.39 0.91
N GLN A 34 24.35 8.53 1.63
CA GLN A 34 24.71 7.13 1.72
C GLN A 34 24.75 6.56 0.30
N ALA A 35 25.93 6.18 -0.16
CA ALA A 35 26.10 5.53 -1.44
C ALA A 35 25.29 4.24 -1.44
N VAL A 36 24.30 4.16 -2.32
CA VAL A 36 23.55 2.93 -2.55
C VAL A 36 24.42 2.02 -3.39
N HIS A 37 24.57 0.77 -2.95
CA HIS A 37 25.38 -0.27 -3.60
C HIS A 37 24.48 -1.43 -4.08
N PRO A 38 23.75 -1.28 -5.22
CA PRO A 38 22.84 -2.31 -5.73
C PRO A 38 23.53 -3.65 -6.01
N GLU A 39 24.82 -3.62 -6.35
CA GLU A 39 25.65 -4.80 -6.60
C GLU A 39 25.79 -5.72 -5.38
N ARG A 40 25.56 -5.18 -4.17
CA ARG A 40 25.60 -5.94 -2.91
C ARG A 40 24.25 -6.52 -2.51
N TRP A 41 23.18 -6.23 -3.25
CA TRP A 41 21.85 -6.70 -2.88
C TRP A 41 21.74 -8.21 -3.14
N PRO A 42 21.14 -8.98 -2.21
CA PRO A 42 20.92 -10.39 -2.45
C PRO A 42 19.99 -10.57 -3.65
N ARG A 43 20.35 -11.47 -4.58
CA ARG A 43 19.44 -11.89 -5.65
C ARG A 43 18.33 -12.73 -5.04
N LEU A 44 17.11 -12.18 -5.04
CA LEU A 44 15.94 -12.90 -4.55
C LEU A 44 15.45 -13.87 -5.62
N LYS A 45 15.15 -15.12 -5.23
CA LYS A 45 14.43 -16.06 -6.08
C LYS A 45 12.95 -15.68 -6.07
N PRO A 46 12.31 -15.45 -7.23
CA PRO A 46 10.88 -15.20 -7.31
C PRO A 46 10.07 -16.27 -6.57
N ALA A 47 9.00 -15.85 -5.92
CA ALA A 47 8.17 -16.76 -5.14
C ALA A 47 7.45 -17.78 -6.04
N LEU A 48 6.95 -17.30 -7.18
CA LEU A 48 6.35 -18.11 -8.23
C LEU A 48 7.36 -18.24 -9.37
N PRO A 49 7.61 -19.45 -9.90
CA PRO A 49 8.46 -19.62 -11.06
C PRO A 49 7.79 -18.99 -12.29
N ARG A 50 8.61 -18.62 -13.28
CA ARG A 50 8.11 -18.17 -14.58
C ARG A 50 7.50 -19.36 -15.31
N ASP A 51 6.24 -19.24 -15.72
CA ASP A 51 5.47 -20.28 -16.40
C ASP A 51 5.42 -19.97 -17.91
N PRO A 52 6.06 -20.77 -18.78
CA PRO A 52 6.11 -20.52 -20.21
C PRO A 52 4.74 -20.36 -20.89
N ASP A 53 3.72 -21.07 -20.41
CA ASP A 53 2.37 -21.01 -20.99
C ASP A 53 1.69 -19.69 -20.62
N LEU A 54 1.87 -19.24 -19.38
CA LEU A 54 1.40 -17.94 -18.90
C LEU A 54 2.08 -16.80 -19.67
N GLU A 55 3.40 -16.86 -19.84
CA GLU A 55 4.16 -15.86 -20.59
C GLU A 55 3.70 -15.79 -22.04
N SER A 56 3.50 -16.93 -22.69
CA SER A 56 2.98 -16.97 -24.06
C SER A 56 1.60 -16.34 -24.17
N ARG A 57 0.74 -16.54 -23.17
CA ARG A 57 -0.58 -15.87 -23.09
C ARG A 57 -0.46 -14.36 -22.86
N ILE A 58 0.48 -13.92 -22.03
CA ILE A 58 0.76 -12.50 -21.79
C ILE A 58 1.21 -11.85 -23.10
N GLU A 59 2.15 -12.44 -23.83
CA GLU A 59 2.63 -11.92 -25.11
C GLU A 59 1.50 -11.82 -26.15
N ALA A 60 0.65 -12.85 -26.23
CA ALA A 60 -0.51 -12.84 -27.13
C ALA A 60 -1.55 -11.76 -26.77
N LEU A 61 -1.65 -11.36 -25.49
CA LEU A 61 -2.48 -10.23 -25.05
C LEU A 61 -1.79 -8.90 -25.35
N LEU A 62 -0.50 -8.76 -25.06
CA LEU A 62 0.24 -7.52 -25.33
C LEU A 62 0.31 -7.18 -26.82
N ALA A 63 0.37 -8.20 -27.69
CA ALA A 63 0.40 -8.04 -29.15
C ALA A 63 -0.92 -7.47 -29.72
N ARG A 64 -2.07 -7.78 -29.10
CA ARG A 64 -3.39 -7.27 -29.54
C ARG A 64 -3.79 -5.94 -28.89
N MET A 65 -3.04 -5.49 -27.89
CA MET A 65 -3.35 -4.27 -27.15
C MET A 65 -2.83 -3.02 -27.88
N THR A 66 -3.68 -2.00 -27.96
CA THR A 66 -3.28 -0.65 -28.34
C THR A 66 -2.42 -0.02 -27.23
N SER A 67 -1.71 1.06 -27.54
CA SER A 67 -0.99 1.83 -26.51
C SER A 67 -1.92 2.34 -25.41
N ALA A 68 -3.15 2.72 -25.76
CA ALA A 68 -4.16 3.14 -24.79
C ALA A 68 -4.54 2.00 -23.84
N HIS A 69 -4.74 0.77 -24.35
CA HIS A 69 -4.98 -0.39 -23.50
C HIS A 69 -3.80 -0.63 -22.54
N LYS A 70 -2.55 -0.53 -23.04
CA LYS A 70 -1.35 -0.74 -22.22
C LYS A 70 -1.23 0.29 -21.10
N VAL A 71 -1.46 1.57 -21.43
CA VAL A 71 -1.46 2.65 -20.44
C VAL A 71 -2.60 2.45 -19.42
N GLY A 72 -3.80 2.08 -19.88
CA GLY A 72 -4.93 1.78 -18.99
C GLY A 72 -4.60 0.69 -17.97
N GLN A 73 -3.90 -0.38 -18.39
CA GLN A 73 -3.46 -1.45 -17.48
C GLN A 73 -2.44 -0.99 -16.41
N LEU A 74 -1.77 0.15 -16.59
CA LEU A 74 -0.84 0.72 -15.62
C LEU A 74 -1.49 1.72 -14.66
N ILE A 75 -2.73 2.14 -14.94
CA ILE A 75 -3.45 3.13 -14.14
C ILE A 75 -4.35 2.40 -13.13
N GLN A 76 -4.30 2.89 -11.89
CA GLN A 76 -5.24 2.53 -10.83
C GLN A 76 -5.99 3.78 -10.39
N ALA A 77 -7.31 3.78 -10.57
CA ALA A 77 -8.16 4.87 -10.11
C ALA A 77 -8.79 4.52 -8.75
N ASP A 78 -9.09 5.54 -7.95
CA ASP A 78 -9.96 5.39 -6.80
C ASP A 78 -11.43 5.33 -7.26
N ILE A 79 -12.26 4.51 -6.62
CA ILE A 79 -13.68 4.33 -6.98
C ILE A 79 -14.54 5.59 -6.79
N ASP A 80 -14.07 6.60 -6.05
CA ASP A 80 -14.75 7.91 -5.97
C ASP A 80 -14.48 8.76 -7.23
N SER A 81 -13.49 8.39 -8.04
CA SER A 81 -13.07 9.13 -9.24
C SER A 81 -13.48 8.45 -10.55
N ILE A 82 -14.04 7.23 -10.48
CA ILE A 82 -14.42 6.46 -11.67
C ILE A 82 -15.67 5.63 -11.42
N THR A 83 -16.51 5.51 -12.44
CA THR A 83 -17.66 4.61 -12.49
C THR A 83 -17.41 3.44 -13.45
N PRO A 84 -18.17 2.34 -13.37
CA PRO A 84 -18.06 1.25 -14.33
C PRO A 84 -18.21 1.71 -15.80
N ASP A 85 -19.07 2.68 -16.06
CA ASP A 85 -19.38 3.13 -17.42
C ASP A 85 -18.19 3.88 -18.06
N ASP A 86 -17.35 4.52 -17.25
CA ASP A 86 -16.14 5.22 -17.72
C ASP A 86 -15.10 4.26 -18.34
N LEU A 87 -15.17 2.96 -18.02
CA LEU A 87 -14.28 1.94 -18.59
C LEU A 87 -14.43 1.78 -20.11
N ALA A 88 -15.54 2.26 -20.70
CA ALA A 88 -15.71 2.30 -22.14
C ALA A 88 -14.75 3.27 -22.84
N HIS A 89 -14.33 4.31 -22.14
CA HIS A 89 -13.42 5.32 -22.67
C HIS A 89 -12.01 5.18 -22.09
N CYS A 90 -11.92 4.72 -20.83
CA CYS A 90 -10.68 4.58 -20.08
C CYS A 90 -10.56 3.13 -19.57
N PRO A 91 -10.08 2.17 -20.37
CA PRO A 91 -10.02 0.75 -19.98
C PRO A 91 -8.91 0.50 -18.95
N LEU A 92 -9.18 0.85 -17.71
CA LEU A 92 -8.24 0.73 -16.59
C LEU A 92 -7.97 -0.74 -16.23
N GLY A 93 -6.75 -1.03 -15.80
CA GLY A 93 -6.37 -2.34 -15.29
C GLY A 93 -6.82 -2.58 -13.86
N SER A 94 -6.96 -1.51 -13.07
CA SER A 94 -7.36 -1.64 -11.68
C SER A 94 -8.13 -0.44 -11.14
N ALA A 95 -8.92 -0.70 -10.11
CA ALA A 95 -9.49 0.31 -9.22
C ALA A 95 -9.04 0.03 -7.78
N LEU A 96 -9.24 0.99 -6.90
CA LEU A 96 -9.02 0.82 -5.46
C LEU A 96 -10.08 1.56 -4.65
N ASN A 97 -10.27 1.14 -3.40
CA ASN A 97 -10.95 1.95 -2.40
C ASN A 97 -9.94 2.46 -1.36
N GLY A 98 -9.60 3.77 -1.41
CA GLY A 98 -8.48 4.38 -0.70
C GLY A 98 -8.69 4.61 0.79
N GLY A 99 -9.53 3.80 1.44
CA GLY A 99 -9.96 3.95 2.83
C GLY A 99 -11.04 5.01 3.04
N ASN A 100 -11.15 6.01 2.16
CA ASN A 100 -12.22 7.00 2.19
C ASN A 100 -13.23 6.86 1.04
N SER A 101 -13.27 5.71 0.40
CA SER A 101 -14.08 5.51 -0.81
C SER A 101 -14.92 4.27 -0.63
N SER A 102 -16.20 4.38 -0.93
CA SER A 102 -17.19 3.35 -0.62
C SER A 102 -18.29 3.38 -1.67
N PRO A 103 -18.98 2.25 -1.91
CA PRO A 103 -20.11 2.23 -2.84
C PRO A 103 -21.08 3.37 -2.54
N HIS A 104 -21.41 4.15 -3.57
CA HIS A 104 -22.33 5.29 -3.48
C HIS A 104 -21.92 6.39 -2.48
N GLY A 105 -20.65 6.43 -2.07
CA GLY A 105 -20.16 7.34 -1.02
C GLY A 105 -20.62 6.98 0.39
N ASP A 106 -21.28 5.82 0.58
CA ASP A 106 -21.76 5.37 1.88
C ASP A 106 -20.69 4.58 2.64
N LYS A 107 -20.18 5.17 3.73
CA LYS A 107 -19.20 4.55 4.63
C LYS A 107 -19.69 3.28 5.30
N LEU A 108 -21.00 3.12 5.38
CA LEU A 108 -21.64 1.98 6.01
C LEU A 108 -22.24 1.02 4.99
N ALA A 109 -21.88 1.16 3.71
CA ALA A 109 -22.36 0.28 2.64
C ALA A 109 -22.17 -1.19 3.02
N PRO A 110 -23.24 -2.00 3.02
CA PRO A 110 -23.17 -3.39 3.42
C PRO A 110 -22.39 -4.21 2.39
N PRO A 111 -21.84 -5.39 2.77
CA PRO A 111 -21.05 -6.24 1.87
C PRO A 111 -21.68 -6.55 0.51
N GLY A 112 -23.02 -6.61 0.44
CA GLY A 112 -23.75 -6.84 -0.81
C GLY A 112 -23.57 -5.73 -1.85
N GLU A 113 -23.47 -4.47 -1.42
CA GLU A 113 -23.27 -3.32 -2.31
C GLU A 113 -21.84 -3.31 -2.88
N TRP A 114 -20.85 -3.70 -2.07
CA TRP A 114 -19.48 -3.89 -2.53
C TRP A 114 -19.39 -4.96 -3.62
N LEU A 115 -20.04 -6.11 -3.38
CA LEU A 115 -20.07 -7.20 -4.34
C LEU A 115 -20.79 -6.80 -5.64
N ALA A 116 -21.93 -6.11 -5.54
CA ALA A 116 -22.67 -5.61 -6.70
C ALA A 116 -21.84 -4.64 -7.53
N LEU A 117 -21.13 -3.70 -6.88
CA LEU A 117 -20.25 -2.77 -7.58
C LEU A 117 -19.06 -3.50 -8.22
N ALA A 118 -18.49 -4.50 -7.56
CA ALA A 118 -17.39 -5.31 -8.09
C ALA A 118 -17.80 -6.11 -9.34
N ASP A 119 -19.02 -6.67 -9.33
CA ASP A 119 -19.60 -7.33 -10.50
C ASP A 119 -19.79 -6.32 -11.65
N ARG A 120 -20.30 -5.11 -11.38
CA ARG A 120 -20.45 -4.06 -12.41
C ARG A 120 -19.12 -3.65 -13.04
N PHE A 121 -18.08 -3.41 -12.24
CA PHE A 121 -16.76 -3.05 -12.78
C PHE A 121 -16.17 -4.18 -13.64
N TYR A 122 -16.36 -5.43 -13.22
CA TYR A 122 -15.91 -6.58 -13.99
C TYR A 122 -16.65 -6.71 -15.33
N ASP A 123 -17.97 -6.67 -15.30
CA ASP A 123 -18.78 -6.79 -16.51
C ASP A 123 -18.48 -5.65 -17.48
N ALA A 124 -18.34 -4.41 -16.98
CA ALA A 124 -17.95 -3.27 -17.80
C ALA A 124 -16.53 -3.43 -18.37
N SER A 125 -15.56 -3.93 -17.59
CA SER A 125 -14.19 -4.15 -18.07
C SER A 125 -14.09 -5.16 -19.20
N LEU A 126 -15.04 -6.12 -19.30
CA LEU A 126 -15.08 -7.13 -20.37
C LEU A 126 -16.03 -6.79 -21.51
N GLY A 127 -17.14 -6.10 -21.22
CA GLY A 127 -18.22 -5.82 -22.17
C GLY A 127 -18.08 -4.49 -22.91
N ALA A 128 -17.22 -3.58 -22.46
CA ALA A 128 -17.07 -2.28 -23.11
C ALA A 128 -16.40 -2.37 -24.49
N GLY A 129 -16.83 -1.53 -25.43
CA GLY A 129 -16.29 -1.49 -26.80
C GLY A 129 -14.78 -1.16 -26.89
N GLY A 130 -14.21 -0.56 -25.83
CA GLY A 130 -12.78 -0.29 -25.66
C GLY A 130 -12.04 -1.31 -24.78
N SER A 131 -12.65 -2.46 -24.47
CA SER A 131 -12.04 -3.47 -23.60
C SER A 131 -10.77 -4.08 -24.20
N SER A 132 -9.76 -4.29 -23.35
CA SER A 132 -8.57 -5.08 -23.68
C SER A 132 -8.80 -6.60 -23.56
N GLY A 133 -10.00 -7.03 -23.14
CA GLY A 133 -10.31 -8.41 -22.78
C GLY A 133 -9.73 -8.84 -21.43
N ILE A 134 -9.17 -7.91 -20.67
CA ILE A 134 -8.59 -8.13 -19.34
C ILE A 134 -9.56 -7.57 -18.30
N PRO A 135 -10.01 -8.39 -17.34
CA PRO A 135 -10.92 -7.92 -16.30
C PRO A 135 -10.21 -6.98 -15.34
N LEU A 136 -10.93 -5.95 -14.88
CA LEU A 136 -10.41 -5.01 -13.89
C LEU A 136 -10.14 -5.70 -12.55
N LEU A 137 -9.00 -5.37 -11.93
CA LEU A 137 -8.65 -5.78 -10.57
C LEU A 137 -9.06 -4.72 -9.54
N TRP A 138 -9.71 -5.13 -8.45
CA TRP A 138 -10.05 -4.22 -7.36
C TRP A 138 -9.12 -4.41 -6.14
N GLY A 139 -8.37 -3.35 -5.81
CA GLY A 139 -7.50 -3.26 -4.63
C GLY A 139 -8.12 -2.62 -3.38
N THR A 140 -7.78 -3.11 -2.19
CA THR A 140 -8.22 -2.55 -0.91
C THR A 140 -7.14 -2.58 0.16
N ASP A 141 -7.13 -1.56 1.02
CA ASP A 141 -6.35 -1.60 2.25
C ASP A 141 -7.00 -2.56 3.27
N ALA A 142 -6.36 -3.72 3.47
CA ALA A 142 -6.76 -4.73 4.45
C ALA A 142 -5.68 -4.88 5.54
N VAL A 143 -5.39 -3.77 6.22
CA VAL A 143 -4.20 -3.60 7.07
C VAL A 143 -4.27 -4.36 8.40
N HIS A 144 -5.47 -4.67 8.89
CA HIS A 144 -5.70 -5.45 10.11
C HIS A 144 -7.06 -6.20 10.06
N GLY A 145 -7.30 -6.89 8.96
CA GLY A 145 -8.62 -7.42 8.57
C GLY A 145 -9.17 -6.64 7.37
N HIS A 146 -10.38 -6.96 6.90
CA HIS A 146 -11.01 -6.23 5.79
C HIS A 146 -11.61 -4.88 6.25
N ASN A 147 -10.81 -4.07 6.95
CA ASN A 147 -11.22 -2.94 7.81
C ASN A 147 -12.05 -1.81 7.16
N ASN A 148 -12.25 -1.82 5.85
CA ASN A 148 -13.04 -0.82 5.13
C ASN A 148 -14.52 -1.17 5.01
N ILE A 149 -14.94 -2.37 5.44
CA ILE A 149 -16.33 -2.84 5.32
C ILE A 149 -16.94 -3.08 6.71
N PRO A 150 -18.14 -2.56 7.01
CA PRO A 150 -18.83 -2.83 8.27
C PRO A 150 -19.10 -4.33 8.49
N GLY A 151 -18.98 -4.78 9.75
CA GLY A 151 -19.35 -6.14 10.16
C GLY A 151 -18.26 -7.21 9.94
N VAL A 152 -17.08 -6.81 9.46
CA VAL A 152 -15.92 -7.71 9.29
C VAL A 152 -15.11 -7.88 10.58
N THR A 153 -14.25 -8.89 10.60
CA THR A 153 -13.33 -9.11 11.73
C THR A 153 -12.23 -8.04 11.74
N ILE A 154 -12.06 -7.38 12.88
CA ILE A 154 -11.00 -6.41 13.11
C ILE A 154 -9.94 -7.04 14.01
N PHE A 155 -8.76 -7.29 13.45
CA PHE A 155 -7.62 -7.82 14.19
C PHE A 155 -6.80 -6.69 14.83
N PRO A 156 -5.96 -6.99 15.85
CA PRO A 156 -4.98 -6.04 16.35
C PRO A 156 -4.03 -5.61 15.23
N HIS A 157 -3.69 -4.32 15.17
CA HIS A 157 -2.68 -3.80 14.24
C HIS A 157 -1.34 -4.53 14.35
N ASN A 158 -0.57 -4.55 13.26
CA ASN A 158 0.67 -5.32 13.06
C ASN A 158 1.68 -5.32 14.23
N ILE A 159 1.76 -4.26 15.04
CA ILE A 159 2.60 -4.25 16.25
C ILE A 159 2.18 -5.32 17.28
N GLY A 160 0.87 -5.60 17.40
CA GLY A 160 0.29 -6.59 18.29
C GLY A 160 0.67 -8.02 17.90
N PRO A 161 0.25 -8.54 16.73
CA PRO A 161 0.65 -9.86 16.26
C PRO A 161 2.17 -9.98 16.14
N GLY A 162 2.89 -8.91 15.78
CA GLY A 162 4.35 -8.87 15.81
C GLY A 162 4.95 -9.12 17.19
N ALA A 163 4.31 -8.65 18.26
CA ALA A 163 4.74 -8.88 19.65
C ALA A 163 4.50 -10.32 20.11
N THR A 164 3.54 -11.04 19.54
CA THR A 164 3.28 -12.46 19.87
C THR A 164 4.40 -13.39 19.44
N ARG A 165 5.19 -12.99 18.42
CA ARG A 165 6.21 -13.83 17.77
C ARG A 165 5.68 -15.20 17.32
N ASP A 166 4.41 -15.26 16.92
CA ASP A 166 3.75 -16.46 16.40
C ASP A 166 3.43 -16.29 14.90
N PRO A 167 4.29 -16.81 13.98
CA PRO A 167 4.03 -16.78 12.54
C PRO A 167 2.78 -17.57 12.13
N ALA A 168 2.40 -18.61 12.87
CA ALA A 168 1.21 -19.41 12.56
C ALA A 168 -0.06 -18.64 12.91
N LEU A 169 -0.06 -17.85 13.98
CA LEU A 169 -1.12 -16.88 14.26
C LEU A 169 -1.25 -15.85 13.15
N ILE A 170 -0.14 -15.23 12.72
CA ILE A 170 -0.15 -14.23 11.64
C ILE A 170 -0.71 -14.85 10.35
N ARG A 171 -0.31 -16.08 10.01
CA ARG A 171 -0.84 -16.79 8.84
C ARG A 171 -2.35 -16.99 8.93
N ARG A 172 -2.90 -17.40 10.09
CA ARG A 172 -4.35 -17.56 10.28
C ARG A 172 -5.10 -16.23 10.14
N ILE A 173 -4.52 -15.13 10.64
CA ILE A 173 -5.08 -13.78 10.46
C ILE A 173 -5.13 -13.41 8.97
N ASP A 174 -4.02 -13.62 8.25
CA ASP A 174 -3.94 -13.32 6.82
C ASP A 174 -4.91 -14.21 6.00
N GLU A 175 -5.11 -15.48 6.37
CA GLU A 175 -6.08 -16.40 5.76
C GLU A 175 -7.54 -15.95 5.96
N ILE A 176 -7.91 -15.52 7.17
CA ILE A 176 -9.25 -14.96 7.44
C ILE A 176 -9.46 -13.66 6.68
N THR A 177 -8.46 -12.77 6.68
CA THR A 177 -8.52 -11.50 5.94
C THR A 177 -8.72 -11.74 4.46
N ALA A 178 -7.99 -12.70 3.86
CA ALA A 178 -8.15 -13.04 2.44
C ALA A 178 -9.53 -13.62 2.13
N LEU A 179 -10.11 -14.42 3.04
CA LEU A 179 -11.48 -14.90 2.90
C LEU A 179 -12.48 -13.74 2.90
N GLU A 180 -12.39 -12.83 3.87
CA GLU A 180 -13.27 -11.67 3.99
C GLU A 180 -13.20 -10.75 2.77
N VAL A 181 -12.00 -10.44 2.27
CA VAL A 181 -11.80 -9.65 1.05
C VAL A 181 -12.40 -10.34 -0.18
N ARG A 182 -12.27 -11.66 -0.27
CA ARG A 182 -12.81 -12.42 -1.41
C ARG A 182 -14.34 -12.45 -1.42
N VAL A 183 -14.98 -12.62 -0.26
CA VAL A 183 -16.46 -12.74 -0.21
C VAL A 183 -17.17 -11.43 -0.52
N THR A 184 -16.47 -10.30 -0.44
CA THR A 184 -16.97 -8.98 -0.84
C THR A 184 -16.66 -8.62 -2.29
N GLY A 185 -16.01 -9.53 -3.03
CA GLY A 185 -15.74 -9.39 -4.47
C GLY A 185 -14.44 -8.70 -4.83
N LEU A 186 -13.56 -8.45 -3.85
CA LEU A 186 -12.30 -7.75 -4.06
C LEU A 186 -11.14 -8.72 -4.33
N ASP A 187 -10.25 -8.29 -5.22
CA ASP A 187 -9.21 -9.13 -5.82
C ASP A 187 -7.84 -8.91 -5.21
N TRP A 188 -7.58 -7.78 -4.58
CA TRP A 188 -6.23 -7.42 -4.17
C TRP A 188 -6.21 -6.74 -2.80
N ALA A 189 -5.49 -7.32 -1.86
CA ALA A 189 -5.28 -6.77 -0.52
C ALA A 189 -3.90 -6.10 -0.38
N PHE A 190 -3.88 -4.84 0.04
CA PHE A 190 -2.66 -4.10 0.39
C PHE A 190 -2.21 -4.45 1.81
N SER A 191 -1.76 -5.68 1.99
CA SER A 191 -1.30 -6.24 3.25
C SER A 191 -0.20 -7.26 2.97
N PRO A 192 0.67 -7.61 3.93
CA PRO A 192 0.92 -6.89 5.17
C PRO A 192 1.82 -5.67 4.98
N SER A 193 1.78 -4.72 5.93
CA SER A 193 2.83 -3.68 5.99
C SER A 193 4.17 -4.31 6.39
N ALA A 194 5.14 -4.20 5.47
CA ALA A 194 6.52 -4.67 5.67
C ALA A 194 7.42 -3.58 6.30
N ALA A 195 6.84 -2.49 6.79
CA ALA A 195 7.60 -1.40 7.39
C ALA A 195 8.33 -1.85 8.66
N VAL A 196 9.56 -1.37 8.85
CA VAL A 196 10.34 -1.52 10.09
C VAL A 196 10.44 -0.15 10.76
N ALA A 197 9.55 0.13 11.71
CA ALA A 197 9.55 1.36 12.47
C ALA A 197 10.79 1.41 13.39
N ARG A 198 11.62 2.44 13.22
CA ARG A 198 12.82 2.70 14.04
C ARG A 198 12.62 3.82 15.05
N ASP A 199 11.67 4.69 14.79
CA ASP A 199 11.34 5.84 15.62
C ASP A 199 9.84 5.82 15.91
N ALA A 200 9.49 5.78 17.19
CA ALA A 200 8.10 5.69 17.64
C ALA A 200 7.28 6.96 17.34
N ARG A 201 7.94 8.08 17.02
CA ARG A 201 7.26 9.31 16.59
C ARG A 201 6.62 9.18 15.22
N TRP A 202 6.96 8.15 14.45
CA TRP A 202 6.30 7.90 13.17
C TRP A 202 4.84 7.48 13.42
N GLY A 203 3.90 8.25 12.89
CA GLY A 203 2.45 8.04 13.08
C GLY A 203 1.89 6.71 12.57
N ARG A 204 2.69 5.88 11.87
CA ARG A 204 2.33 4.53 11.42
C ARG A 204 3.14 3.43 12.11
N THR A 205 3.75 3.73 13.28
CA THR A 205 4.54 2.75 14.04
C THR A 205 3.74 1.47 14.35
N TYR A 206 2.44 1.61 14.62
CA TYR A 206 1.55 0.47 14.90
C TYR A 206 1.35 -0.47 13.70
N GLU A 207 1.60 -0.01 12.48
CA GLU A 207 1.53 -0.83 11.27
C GLU A 207 2.81 -1.63 11.02
N SER A 208 3.88 -1.36 11.76
CA SER A 208 5.13 -2.09 11.63
C SER A 208 5.06 -3.43 12.35
N ARG A 209 5.42 -4.50 11.65
CA ARG A 209 5.72 -5.79 12.28
C ARG A 209 7.17 -5.73 12.81
N ARG A 210 7.37 -5.78 14.13
CA ARG A 210 8.71 -5.94 14.72
C ARG A 210 9.23 -7.36 14.48
N THR A 211 9.72 -7.64 13.29
CA THR A 211 10.49 -8.86 13.04
C THR A 211 11.85 -8.74 13.72
N HIS A 212 12.12 -9.58 14.72
CA HIS A 212 13.52 -9.88 15.04
C HIS A 212 14.10 -10.51 13.78
N SER A 213 15.26 -10.01 13.35
CA SER A 213 15.89 -10.31 12.07
C SER A 213 15.88 -11.81 11.76
N GLY A 214 15.07 -12.26 10.79
CA GLY A 214 15.13 -13.64 10.29
C GLY A 214 13.81 -14.31 9.91
N ALA A 215 12.64 -13.78 10.29
CA ALA A 215 11.37 -14.41 9.91
C ALA A 215 11.01 -14.14 8.43
N PRO A 216 10.79 -15.16 7.58
CA PRO A 216 10.34 -14.96 6.22
C PRO A 216 8.95 -14.32 6.18
N LEU A 217 8.72 -13.46 5.19
CA LEU A 217 7.38 -12.99 4.83
C LEU A 217 6.53 -14.23 4.53
N CYS A 218 5.49 -14.47 5.33
CA CYS A 218 4.61 -15.63 5.13
C CYS A 218 3.90 -15.46 3.78
N ARG A 219 4.01 -16.48 2.93
CA ARG A 219 3.30 -16.57 1.66
C ARG A 219 1.86 -16.99 1.97
N GLY A 220 0.89 -16.22 1.49
CA GLY A 220 -0.49 -16.69 1.42
C GLY A 220 -0.58 -17.76 0.34
N ASP A 221 -0.49 -19.04 0.73
CA ASP A 221 -1.02 -20.10 -0.12
C ASP A 221 -2.54 -19.93 -0.10
N GLY A 222 -3.12 -19.53 -1.24
CA GLY A 222 -4.56 -19.45 -1.44
C GLY A 222 -5.21 -20.82 -1.27
N GLY A 223 -5.47 -21.19 -0.02
CA GLY A 223 -6.04 -22.47 0.39
C GLY A 223 -7.46 -22.63 -0.11
N ARG A 224 -7.69 -23.80 -0.74
CA ARG A 224 -8.99 -24.33 -1.16
C ARG A 224 -9.92 -24.48 0.05
N ALA A 225 -10.83 -23.54 0.27
CA ALA A 225 -11.97 -23.73 1.16
C ALA A 225 -13.21 -22.98 0.65
N ALA A 226 -14.38 -23.59 0.90
CA ALA A 226 -15.75 -23.11 0.70
C ALA A 226 -16.41 -23.22 -0.69
N GLY A 227 -17.30 -24.21 -0.83
CA GLY A 227 -18.69 -24.03 -1.30
C GLY A 227 -18.96 -23.83 -2.79
N ARG A 228 -20.09 -24.36 -3.27
CA ARG A 228 -20.53 -24.39 -4.68
C ARG A 228 -20.83 -22.99 -5.25
N ALA A 229 -20.33 -22.77 -6.48
CA ALA A 229 -20.86 -21.88 -7.52
C ALA A 229 -21.11 -20.39 -7.18
N ARG A 230 -20.04 -19.59 -7.15
CA ARG A 230 -19.95 -18.28 -7.84
C ARG A 230 -18.46 -17.99 -8.12
N ARG A 231 -18.18 -17.37 -9.27
CA ARG A 231 -16.88 -17.27 -9.96
C ARG A 231 -15.73 -16.96 -8.98
N ARG A 232 -14.87 -17.95 -8.71
CA ARG A 232 -13.75 -17.84 -7.75
C ARG A 232 -12.61 -17.01 -8.37
N ARG A 233 -12.35 -15.80 -7.85
CA ARG A 233 -11.16 -15.01 -8.22
C ARG A 233 -10.02 -15.18 -7.21
N PRO A 234 -8.77 -15.41 -7.62
CA PRO A 234 -7.60 -15.39 -6.73
C PRO A 234 -7.41 -14.01 -6.11
N SER A 235 -7.25 -13.93 -4.77
CA SER A 235 -6.89 -12.67 -4.12
C SER A 235 -5.37 -12.50 -4.12
N VAL A 236 -4.88 -11.38 -4.64
CA VAL A 236 -3.47 -10.97 -4.65
C VAL A 236 -3.16 -10.21 -3.37
N VAL A 237 -1.91 -10.31 -2.90
CA VAL A 237 -1.45 -9.70 -1.64
C VAL A 237 -0.19 -8.89 -1.94
N SER A 238 -0.20 -7.59 -1.64
CA SER A 238 0.96 -6.71 -1.86
C SER A 238 1.30 -5.87 -0.63
N PRO A 239 2.59 -5.77 -0.24
CA PRO A 239 3.00 -4.89 0.85
C PRO A 239 2.94 -3.42 0.41
N PRO A 240 2.28 -2.52 1.18
CA PRO A 240 2.02 -1.13 0.77
C PRO A 240 3.26 -0.21 0.79
N ARG A 241 4.42 -0.66 1.30
CA ARG A 241 5.61 0.18 1.37
C ARG A 241 6.90 -0.62 1.31
N TRP A 242 7.73 -0.32 0.31
CA TRP A 242 9.14 -0.73 0.26
C TRP A 242 10.02 0.47 0.60
N ARG A 243 10.88 0.33 1.61
CA ARG A 243 11.99 1.27 1.89
C ARG A 243 13.26 0.44 2.11
N PRO A 244 14.44 0.88 1.62
CA PRO A 244 15.69 0.22 1.94
C PRO A 244 15.91 0.21 3.47
N PRO A 245 16.51 -0.85 4.04
CA PRO A 245 16.75 -0.92 5.48
C PRO A 245 17.71 0.22 5.91
N PRO A 246 17.39 0.98 6.97
CA PRO A 246 18.36 1.92 7.53
C PRO A 246 19.55 1.15 8.13
N PRO A 247 20.75 1.76 8.20
CA PRO A 247 21.97 1.09 8.65
C PRO A 247 21.81 0.50 10.05
N ARG A 248 22.52 -0.61 10.31
CA ARG A 248 22.74 -1.11 11.67
C ARG A 248 23.48 -0.01 12.45
N GLN A 249 22.78 0.70 13.33
CA GLN A 249 23.46 1.47 14.37
C GLN A 249 24.27 0.47 15.20
N GLY A 250 25.58 0.69 15.28
CA GLY A 250 26.49 -0.16 16.04
C GLY A 250 25.96 -0.37 17.46
N ARG A 251 26.03 -1.61 17.95
CA ARG A 251 25.76 -1.91 19.36
C ARG A 251 26.68 -1.01 20.18
N ARG A 252 26.12 -0.02 20.89
CA ARG A 252 26.82 0.58 22.02
C ARG A 252 26.92 -0.52 23.07
N SER A 253 28.13 -1.00 23.32
CA SER A 253 28.45 -1.82 24.47
C SER A 253 27.99 -1.07 25.73
N ILE A 254 27.07 -1.70 26.47
CA ILE A 254 26.76 -1.30 27.84
C ILE A 254 27.93 -1.83 28.68
N PRO A 255 28.69 -0.99 29.39
CA PRO A 255 29.71 -1.49 30.30
C PRO A 255 29.03 -2.26 31.42
N SER A 256 29.54 -3.46 31.72
CA SER A 256 29.17 -4.22 32.90
C SER A 256 29.43 -3.37 34.13
N ARG A 257 28.43 -3.24 35.00
CA ARG A 257 28.65 -2.82 36.38
C ARG A 257 29.09 -4.05 37.13
N ASP A 258 30.35 -4.06 37.55
CA ASP A 258 30.80 -4.82 38.72
C ASP A 258 30.15 -4.23 40.00
#